data_AF-A0A7X3AXI0-F1
#
_entry.id   AF-A0A7X3AXI0-F1
#
_cell.length_a   1.000
_cell.length_b   1.000
_cell.length_c   1.000
_cell.angle_alpha   90.00
_cell.angle_beta   90.00
_cell.angle_gamma   90.00
#
_symmetry.space_group_name_H-M   'P 1'
#
loop_
_entity.id
_entity.type
_entity.pdbx_description
1 polymer ?
#
loop_
_entity_poly.entity_id
_entity_poly.type
_entity_poly.pdbx_seq_one_letter_code
_entity_poly.pdbx_strand_id
1 'polypeptide(L)'
;MKKWTSLALLGLTSASLLVACGSKKEENKSSAKEAQTTVKSSQKKAKAASGKKETKATETDAQEGAQAASQDAGNSGQTNAGSGAASTNKATDSSQMVPEELVGTWTGTTEIAKDVQMTVAADGTVTTTANFYQADLNPVRTATTKAKAVQASGNVYYWETDEPGAFDALLPGIAGLGGANMKVKPGFILEEGHYTPIVFVTGLNEDFDYNKYNDFRVSLTK
;
A
#
# COMPACT_ATOMS: atom_id res chain seq x y z
N MET A 1 -47.79 -32.71 -18.07
CA MET A 1 -48.86 -31.69 -18.22
C MET A 1 -49.40 -31.28 -16.85
N LYS A 2 -49.08 -30.08 -16.33
CA LYS A 2 -49.98 -29.21 -15.54
C LYS A 2 -49.26 -27.88 -15.19
N LYS A 3 -49.72 -26.82 -15.86
CA LYS A 3 -49.77 -25.38 -15.51
C LYS A 3 -50.23 -25.14 -14.04
N TRP A 4 -49.92 -24.05 -13.30
CA TRP A 4 -50.03 -22.62 -13.63
C TRP A 4 -49.48 -21.70 -12.49
N THR A 5 -48.96 -20.53 -12.89
CA THR A 5 -49.02 -19.12 -12.38
C THR A 5 -49.28 -18.66 -10.93
N SER A 6 -48.62 -17.51 -10.64
CA SER A 6 -49.00 -16.28 -9.89
C SER A 6 -48.23 -16.04 -8.60
N LEU A 7 -47.41 -14.99 -8.46
CA LEU A 7 -47.63 -13.52 -8.46
C LEU A 7 -48.34 -13.01 -7.19
N ALA A 8 -47.60 -12.36 -6.29
CA ALA A 8 -48.12 -11.35 -5.36
C ALA A 8 -46.99 -10.44 -4.82
N LEU A 9 -47.23 -9.13 -4.98
CA LEU A 9 -46.54 -7.97 -4.42
C LEU A 9 -46.69 -7.89 -2.89
N LEU A 10 -45.75 -7.28 -2.16
CA LEU A 10 -45.99 -6.18 -1.20
C LEU A 10 -44.68 -5.78 -0.48
N GLY A 11 -44.34 -4.49 -0.55
CA GLY A 11 -43.24 -3.89 0.20
C GLY A 11 -43.62 -3.59 1.65
N LEU A 12 -42.61 -3.29 2.47
CA LEU A 12 -42.77 -2.51 3.69
C LEU A 12 -41.43 -1.86 4.06
N THR A 13 -41.36 -0.53 3.90
CA THR A 13 -40.34 0.30 4.52
C THR A 13 -40.61 0.41 6.01
N SER A 14 -39.60 0.26 6.88
CA SER A 14 -39.69 0.72 8.26
C SER A 14 -38.34 1.24 8.74
N ALA A 15 -38.26 2.56 8.89
CA ALA A 15 -37.20 3.25 9.60
C ALA A 15 -37.52 3.24 11.10
N SER A 16 -36.52 2.97 11.94
CA SER A 16 -36.61 3.14 13.39
C SER A 16 -35.64 4.24 13.82
N LEU A 17 -36.18 5.38 14.22
CA LEU A 17 -35.52 6.33 15.12
C LEU A 17 -36.16 6.13 16.49
N LEU A 18 -35.35 5.87 17.52
CA LEU A 18 -35.78 6.05 18.90
C LEU A 18 -34.78 6.90 19.68
N VAL A 19 -35.33 8.01 20.13
CA VAL A 19 -34.88 8.96 21.14
C VAL A 19 -34.79 8.26 22.49
N ALA A 20 -33.71 8.50 23.23
CA ALA A 20 -33.67 8.28 24.67
C ALA A 20 -33.36 9.62 25.36
N CYS A 21 -34.36 10.16 26.05
CA CYS A 21 -34.30 11.34 26.90
C CYS A 21 -35.01 10.98 28.21
N GLY A 22 -34.39 11.33 29.34
CA GLY A 22 -34.98 11.24 30.69
C GLY A 22 -34.03 10.58 31.70
N SER A 23 -33.89 11.04 32.96
CA SER A 23 -34.56 12.14 33.66
C SER A 23 -33.77 12.52 34.91
N LYS A 24 -33.99 13.79 35.27
CA LYS A 24 -33.62 14.57 36.45
C LYS A 24 -34.05 13.93 37.79
N LYS A 25 -33.26 14.15 38.87
CA LYS A 25 -33.72 14.11 40.28
C LYS A 25 -32.97 15.13 41.13
N GLU A 26 -33.71 15.78 42.03
CA GLU A 26 -33.43 17.02 42.78
C GLU A 26 -32.55 16.89 44.05
N GLU A 27 -32.29 18.09 44.60
CA GLU A 27 -31.37 18.59 45.64
C GLU A 27 -31.32 17.90 47.02
N ASN A 28 -30.16 18.04 47.68
CA ASN A 28 -30.11 18.33 49.13
C ASN A 28 -28.89 19.22 49.49
N LYS A 29 -29.09 20.15 50.43
CA LYS A 29 -28.17 21.20 50.93
C LYS A 29 -27.07 20.65 51.85
N SER A 30 -25.86 21.24 51.78
CA SER A 30 -25.17 21.96 52.88
C SER A 30 -23.64 21.95 52.75
N SER A 31 -23.08 23.16 52.63
CA SER A 31 -21.82 23.71 53.17
C SER A 31 -20.58 22.83 53.37
N ALA A 32 -19.48 23.16 52.67
CA ALA A 32 -18.35 23.91 53.23
C ALA A 32 -17.16 24.05 52.24
N LYS A 33 -16.79 25.32 52.00
CA LYS A 33 -15.42 25.87 52.01
C LYS A 33 -14.32 25.26 51.10
N GLU A 34 -13.88 26.12 50.17
CA GLU A 34 -12.50 26.53 49.82
C GLU A 34 -12.37 26.66 48.28
N ALA A 35 -12.65 27.86 47.77
CA ALA A 35 -11.71 28.96 47.56
C ALA A 35 -11.16 28.94 46.13
N GLN A 36 -11.90 29.65 45.27
CA GLN A 36 -11.41 30.26 44.05
C GLN A 36 -10.15 31.09 44.33
N THR A 37 -9.21 31.13 43.39
CA THR A 37 -8.69 32.41 42.87
C THR A 37 -7.88 32.14 41.60
N THR A 38 -8.45 32.38 40.42
CA THR A 38 -8.31 33.63 39.64
C THR A 38 -6.95 33.73 38.92
N VAL A 39 -7.02 33.42 37.63
CA VAL A 39 -6.08 33.82 36.58
C VAL A 39 -5.81 35.33 36.62
N LYS A 40 -4.53 35.72 36.67
CA LYS A 40 -4.10 37.08 36.32
C LYS A 40 -2.72 37.09 35.69
N SER A 41 -2.71 37.56 34.45
CA SER A 41 -1.64 38.18 33.68
C SER A 41 -0.41 38.68 34.46
N SER A 42 0.79 38.45 33.93
CA SER A 42 1.72 39.54 33.56
C SER A 42 2.95 39.04 32.81
N GLN A 43 3.40 39.92 31.92
CA GLN A 43 4.48 39.84 30.97
C GLN A 43 5.86 39.69 31.63
N LYS A 44 6.81 39.03 30.94
CA LYS A 44 8.18 39.56 30.87
C LYS A 44 8.89 39.20 29.57
N LYS A 45 9.24 40.25 28.85
CA LYS A 45 10.05 40.31 27.62
C LYS A 45 11.45 40.81 27.98
N ALA A 46 12.48 40.10 27.53
CA ALA A 46 13.85 40.53 27.17
C ALA A 46 14.61 39.25 26.78
N LYS A 47 15.42 39.15 25.72
CA LYS A 47 16.47 40.09 25.30
C LYS A 47 16.94 39.79 23.85
N ALA A 48 17.06 40.88 23.09
CA ALA A 48 17.93 41.25 21.96
C ALA A 48 18.55 40.20 21.01
N ALA A 49 18.52 40.57 19.73
CA ALA A 49 19.18 39.96 18.58
C ALA A 49 20.51 40.66 18.19
N SER A 50 21.28 39.93 17.39
CA SER A 50 22.26 40.35 16.36
C SER A 50 23.68 40.77 16.79
N GLY A 51 24.65 39.97 16.31
CA GLY A 51 26.07 40.28 16.18
C GLY A 51 26.67 39.48 15.03
N LYS A 52 26.92 40.15 13.90
CA LYS A 52 27.57 39.67 12.67
C LYS A 52 29.10 39.69 12.84
N LYS A 53 29.83 38.61 12.52
CA LYS A 53 31.06 38.64 11.68
C LYS A 53 31.61 37.23 11.37
N GLU A 54 32.08 37.11 10.13
CA GLU A 54 32.81 36.02 9.46
C GLU A 54 34.03 35.51 10.24
N THR A 55 34.48 34.27 10.01
CA THR A 55 35.80 33.91 9.42
C THR A 55 35.92 32.38 9.17
N LYS A 56 36.67 32.09 8.10
CA LYS A 56 37.03 30.88 7.38
C LYS A 56 37.94 29.87 8.12
N ALA A 57 37.76 28.60 7.75
CA ALA A 57 38.67 27.42 7.74
C ALA A 57 39.30 26.91 9.05
N THR A 58 39.21 25.59 9.28
CA THR A 58 40.31 24.61 9.10
C THR A 58 39.84 23.21 9.55
N GLU A 59 40.24 22.20 8.78
CA GLU A 59 40.11 20.76 9.03
C GLU A 59 40.84 20.31 10.31
N THR A 60 40.48 19.16 10.88
CA THR A 60 41.36 18.00 11.20
C THR A 60 40.60 17.01 12.11
N ASP A 61 40.94 15.75 11.88
CA ASP A 61 40.47 14.41 12.23
C ASP A 61 40.00 13.97 13.64
N ALA A 62 39.40 12.77 13.59
CA ALA A 62 39.34 11.66 14.57
C ALA A 62 38.19 11.71 15.59
N GLN A 63 37.48 10.63 15.98
CA GLN A 63 37.64 9.17 15.82
C GLN A 63 36.30 8.50 16.24
N GLU A 64 36.07 7.25 15.79
CA GLU A 64 35.26 6.15 16.40
C GLU A 64 33.88 6.45 17.05
N GLY A 65 32.82 5.70 16.81
CA GLY A 65 32.62 4.42 16.15
C GLY A 65 31.19 3.96 16.46
N ALA A 66 30.59 3.14 15.58
CA ALA A 66 29.54 2.19 15.92
C ALA A 66 29.20 1.34 14.69
N GLN A 67 29.46 0.05 14.83
CA GLN A 67 28.97 -1.02 13.98
C GLN A 67 27.44 -1.02 13.88
N ALA A 68 26.93 -1.14 12.67
CA ALA A 68 25.77 -1.97 12.37
C ALA A 68 25.90 -2.48 10.93
N ALA A 69 26.05 -3.80 10.80
CA ALA A 69 26.32 -4.51 9.57
C ALA A 69 25.14 -4.41 8.60
N SER A 70 25.41 -3.91 7.39
CA SER A 70 24.57 -4.16 6.21
C SER A 70 24.86 -5.57 5.71
N GLN A 71 23.88 -6.45 5.76
CA GLN A 71 23.98 -7.75 5.11
C GLN A 71 23.86 -7.59 3.59
N ASP A 72 24.97 -7.98 2.96
CA ASP A 72 25.16 -8.32 1.56
C ASP A 72 24.13 -9.37 1.11
N ALA A 73 23.24 -8.99 0.19
CA ALA A 73 22.44 -9.95 -0.56
C ALA A 73 23.30 -10.44 -1.73
N GLY A 74 24.08 -11.49 -1.44
CA GLY A 74 24.96 -12.15 -2.38
C GLY A 74 24.24 -12.57 -3.67
N ASN A 75 24.78 -12.05 -4.76
CA ASN A 75 24.60 -12.51 -6.13
C ASN A 75 24.85 -14.02 -6.25
N SER A 76 23.86 -14.77 -6.72
CA SER A 76 23.96 -16.16 -7.19
C SER A 76 22.70 -16.46 -8.01
N GLY A 77 22.71 -16.88 -9.28
CA GLY A 77 23.78 -17.16 -10.21
C GLY A 77 23.11 -17.38 -11.58
N GLN A 78 23.83 -17.02 -12.64
CA GLN A 78 23.45 -17.27 -14.01
C GLN A 78 24.03 -18.63 -14.44
N THR A 79 23.19 -19.61 -14.78
CA THR A 79 23.58 -20.74 -15.65
C THR A 79 22.44 -21.10 -16.58
N ASN A 80 22.74 -21.03 -17.87
CA ASN A 80 21.89 -21.32 -19.01
C ASN A 80 21.94 -22.83 -19.33
N ALA A 81 20.79 -23.50 -19.47
CA ALA A 81 20.64 -24.74 -20.23
C ALA A 81 19.14 -24.98 -20.49
N GLY A 82 18.76 -24.95 -21.78
CA GLY A 82 17.38 -24.81 -22.21
C GLY A 82 16.51 -26.06 -22.14
N SER A 83 15.21 -25.83 -22.34
CA SER A 83 14.24 -26.77 -22.90
C SER A 83 13.11 -25.93 -23.48
N GLY A 84 12.89 -26.03 -24.79
CA GLY A 84 11.86 -25.26 -25.48
C GLY A 84 10.47 -25.64 -25.01
N ALA A 85 9.85 -24.77 -24.22
CA ALA A 85 8.40 -24.68 -24.15
C ALA A 85 8.00 -23.58 -25.13
N ALA A 86 7.07 -23.90 -26.03
CA ALA A 86 6.53 -22.94 -26.98
C ALA A 86 5.97 -21.74 -26.21
N SER A 87 6.74 -20.64 -26.15
CA SER A 87 6.22 -19.33 -25.79
C SER A 87 5.19 -18.99 -26.83
N THR A 88 3.93 -19.28 -26.50
CA THR A 88 2.79 -18.75 -27.23
C THR A 88 2.87 -17.27 -26.98
N ASN A 89 3.51 -16.53 -27.89
CA ASN A 89 3.58 -15.07 -27.87
C ASN A 89 2.14 -14.56 -27.99
N LYS A 90 1.43 -14.52 -26.86
CA LYS A 90 0.16 -13.83 -26.70
C LYS A 90 0.51 -12.36 -26.61
N ALA A 91 0.90 -11.79 -27.74
CA ALA A 91 0.98 -10.35 -27.90
C ALA A 91 -0.39 -9.80 -27.49
N THR A 92 -0.43 -9.15 -26.34
CA THR A 92 -1.65 -8.57 -25.80
C THR A 92 -2.09 -7.52 -26.81
N ASP A 93 -3.28 -7.68 -27.38
CA ASP A 93 -3.83 -6.70 -28.31
C ASP A 93 -3.80 -5.34 -27.61
N SER A 94 -3.09 -4.36 -28.17
CA SER A 94 -2.68 -3.12 -27.48
C SER A 94 -3.83 -2.28 -26.92
N SER A 95 -5.07 -2.62 -27.31
CA SER A 95 -6.33 -2.05 -26.83
C SER A 95 -6.82 -2.63 -25.49
N GLN A 96 -6.35 -3.80 -25.05
CA GLN A 96 -6.74 -4.38 -23.76
C GLN A 96 -5.98 -3.70 -22.61
N MET A 97 -6.70 -3.35 -21.54
CA MET A 97 -6.10 -2.69 -20.37
C MET A 97 -5.33 -3.67 -19.50
N VAL A 98 -5.81 -4.91 -19.42
CA VAL A 98 -5.14 -6.02 -18.74
C VAL A 98 -5.28 -7.29 -19.57
N PRO A 99 -4.31 -8.21 -19.51
CA PRO A 99 -4.44 -9.50 -20.16
C PRO A 99 -5.53 -10.36 -19.49
N GLU A 100 -6.26 -11.15 -20.27
CA GLU A 100 -7.38 -11.98 -19.80
C GLU A 100 -7.00 -12.94 -18.66
N GLU A 101 -5.80 -13.52 -18.72
CA GLU A 101 -5.28 -14.42 -17.69
C GLU A 101 -5.13 -13.74 -16.32
N LEU A 102 -4.91 -12.43 -16.29
CA LEU A 102 -4.78 -11.64 -15.06
C LEU A 102 -6.15 -11.32 -14.42
N VAL A 103 -7.23 -11.30 -15.21
CA VAL A 103 -8.57 -10.96 -14.73
C VAL A 103 -9.05 -12.00 -13.73
N GLY A 104 -9.57 -11.53 -12.60
CA GLY A 104 -10.11 -12.36 -11.52
C GLY A 104 -9.58 -11.98 -10.14
N THR A 105 -9.78 -12.87 -9.18
CA THR A 105 -9.40 -12.66 -7.77
C THR A 105 -8.24 -13.58 -7.41
N TRP A 106 -7.15 -12.96 -6.95
CA TRP A 106 -5.90 -13.59 -6.55
C TRP A 106 -5.80 -13.53 -5.04
N THR A 107 -5.49 -14.66 -4.42
CA THR A 107 -5.39 -14.76 -2.96
C THR A 107 -4.08 -15.39 -2.52
N GLY A 108 -3.62 -15.05 -1.33
CA GLY A 108 -2.41 -15.61 -0.75
C GLY A 108 -2.04 -14.94 0.56
N THR A 109 -0.81 -15.17 0.98
CA THR A 109 -0.24 -14.60 2.20
C THR A 109 1.15 -14.03 1.92
N THR A 110 1.62 -13.16 2.81
CA THR A 110 2.99 -12.64 2.78
C THR A 110 3.62 -12.80 4.16
N GLU A 111 4.92 -12.52 4.27
CA GLU A 111 5.61 -12.49 5.57
C GLU A 111 4.94 -11.53 6.57
N ILE A 112 4.34 -10.45 6.07
CA ILE A 112 3.78 -9.38 6.89
C ILE A 112 2.23 -9.31 6.86
N ALA A 113 1.57 -10.08 5.98
CA ALA A 113 0.12 -10.14 5.86
C ALA A 113 -0.41 -11.56 5.89
N LYS A 114 -1.37 -11.82 6.79
CA LYS A 114 -1.98 -13.14 7.00
C LYS A 114 -3.03 -13.52 5.97
N ASP A 115 -3.57 -12.53 5.26
CA ASP A 115 -4.54 -12.70 4.19
C ASP A 115 -4.40 -11.53 3.22
N VAL A 116 -4.32 -11.84 1.94
CA VAL A 116 -4.20 -10.90 0.84
C VAL A 116 -5.14 -11.33 -0.25
N GLN A 117 -5.97 -10.40 -0.71
CA GLN A 117 -6.87 -10.57 -1.84
C GLN A 117 -6.67 -9.41 -2.81
N MET A 118 -6.36 -9.71 -4.06
CA MET A 118 -6.31 -8.74 -5.15
C MET A 118 -7.33 -9.13 -6.22
N THR A 119 -8.21 -8.21 -6.61
CA THR A 119 -9.13 -8.40 -7.74
C THR A 119 -8.73 -7.48 -8.86
N VAL A 120 -8.53 -8.05 -10.05
CA VAL A 120 -8.24 -7.32 -11.30
C VAL A 120 -9.43 -7.47 -12.24
N ALA A 121 -10.03 -6.35 -12.62
CA ALA A 121 -11.10 -6.30 -13.62
C ALA A 121 -10.53 -6.06 -15.02
N ALA A 122 -11.27 -6.50 -16.05
CA ALA A 122 -10.88 -6.35 -17.45
C ALA A 122 -10.70 -4.88 -17.89
N ASP A 123 -11.32 -3.94 -17.18
CA ASP A 123 -11.21 -2.51 -17.42
C ASP A 123 -10.00 -1.85 -16.73
N GLY A 124 -9.11 -2.65 -16.13
CA GLY A 124 -7.93 -2.16 -15.41
C GLY A 124 -8.18 -1.70 -13.97
N THR A 125 -9.39 -1.86 -13.44
CA THR A 125 -9.62 -1.62 -12.01
C THR A 125 -8.93 -2.72 -11.19
N VAL A 126 -8.00 -2.32 -10.34
CA VAL A 126 -7.28 -3.20 -9.41
C VAL A 126 -7.69 -2.83 -7.99
N THR A 127 -8.20 -3.81 -7.23
CA THR A 127 -8.53 -3.64 -5.81
C THR A 127 -7.77 -4.66 -4.99
N THR A 128 -6.99 -4.20 -4.04
CA THR A 128 -6.25 -5.04 -3.10
C THR A 128 -6.78 -4.82 -1.70
N THR A 129 -7.04 -5.91 -0.99
CA THR A 129 -7.28 -5.95 0.44
C THR A 129 -6.20 -6.81 1.09
N ALA A 130 -5.50 -6.27 2.08
CA ALA A 130 -4.46 -6.99 2.81
C ALA A 130 -4.67 -6.85 4.33
N ASN A 131 -4.53 -7.96 5.03
CA ASN A 131 -4.70 -8.08 6.47
C ASN A 131 -3.32 -8.29 7.13
N PHE A 132 -2.72 -7.20 7.61
CA PHE A 132 -1.35 -7.20 8.12
C PHE A 132 -1.26 -7.74 9.55
N TYR A 133 -0.17 -8.44 9.88
CA TYR A 133 0.06 -8.98 11.23
C TYR A 133 0.24 -7.88 12.29
N GLN A 134 0.86 -6.76 11.92
CA GLN A 134 1.02 -5.59 12.78
C GLN A 134 0.61 -4.34 12.02
N ALA A 135 -0.56 -3.80 12.38
CA ALA A 135 -1.11 -2.58 11.80
C ALA A 135 -1.66 -1.62 12.86
N ASP A 136 -1.37 -1.94 14.13
CA ASP A 136 -1.67 -1.37 15.45
C ASP A 136 -3.01 -0.67 15.72
N LEU A 137 -3.73 -0.15 14.73
CA LEU A 137 -5.02 0.53 14.85
C LEU A 137 -6.00 0.29 13.69
N ASN A 138 -5.65 -0.46 12.62
CA ASN A 138 -6.59 -0.99 11.61
C ASN A 138 -5.90 -2.10 10.77
N PRO A 139 -6.18 -3.40 11.00
CA PRO A 139 -5.43 -4.53 10.44
C PRO A 139 -5.68 -4.77 8.94
N VAL A 140 -6.85 -4.37 8.44
CA VAL A 140 -7.24 -4.56 7.05
C VAL A 140 -7.10 -3.23 6.33
N ARG A 141 -6.31 -3.22 5.26
CA ARG A 141 -6.22 -2.09 4.33
C ARG A 141 -6.80 -2.52 3.01
N THR A 142 -7.60 -1.63 2.42
CA THR A 142 -8.13 -1.80 1.07
C THR A 142 -7.74 -0.58 0.25
N ALA A 143 -7.19 -0.83 -0.92
CA ALA A 143 -6.82 0.19 -1.89
C ALA A 143 -7.34 -0.22 -3.27
N THR A 144 -7.79 0.78 -4.03
CA THR A 144 -8.28 0.60 -5.40
C THR A 144 -7.63 1.64 -6.28
N THR A 145 -7.21 1.24 -7.48
CA THR A 145 -6.68 2.13 -8.51
C THR A 145 -7.09 1.65 -9.89
N LYS A 146 -6.93 2.51 -10.88
CA LYS A 146 -7.03 2.14 -12.30
C LYS A 146 -5.63 2.07 -12.90
N ALA A 147 -5.29 0.92 -13.48
CA ALA A 147 -3.97 0.68 -14.06
C ALA A 147 -4.03 -0.22 -15.29
N LYS A 148 -3.09 0.01 -16.22
CA LYS A 148 -2.85 -0.83 -17.40
C LYS A 148 -1.68 -1.78 -17.11
N ALA A 149 -1.84 -3.06 -17.42
CA ALA A 149 -0.74 -4.01 -17.41
C ALA A 149 -0.02 -3.95 -18.76
N VAL A 150 1.28 -3.65 -18.73
CA VAL A 150 2.12 -3.61 -19.93
C VAL A 150 3.16 -4.72 -19.84
N GLN A 151 3.20 -5.56 -20.88
CA GLN A 151 4.17 -6.65 -20.97
C GLN A 151 5.57 -6.07 -21.19
N ALA A 152 6.48 -6.35 -20.26
CA ALA A 152 7.89 -5.99 -20.38
C ALA A 152 8.65 -7.02 -21.21
N SER A 153 8.58 -8.29 -20.80
CA SER A 153 9.22 -9.41 -21.47
C SER A 153 8.62 -10.72 -21.00
N GLY A 154 8.37 -11.68 -21.89
CA GLY A 154 7.85 -13.00 -21.52
C GLY A 154 6.62 -12.92 -20.60
N ASN A 155 6.72 -13.50 -19.40
CA ASN A 155 5.70 -13.50 -18.36
C ASN A 155 5.78 -12.31 -17.38
N VAL A 156 6.67 -11.33 -17.63
CA VAL A 156 6.91 -10.17 -16.78
C VAL A 156 6.14 -8.95 -17.30
N TYR A 157 5.42 -8.30 -16.39
CA TYR A 157 4.60 -7.13 -16.65
C TYR A 157 4.91 -6.01 -15.65
N TYR A 158 4.62 -4.77 -16.04
CA TYR A 158 4.60 -3.63 -15.14
C TYR A 158 3.25 -2.91 -15.22
N TRP A 159 2.89 -2.23 -14.13
CA TRP A 159 1.68 -1.43 -14.05
C TRP A 159 1.94 0.01 -14.49
N GLU A 160 1.16 0.50 -15.44
CA GLU A 160 1.04 1.93 -15.77
C GLU A 160 -0.24 2.49 -15.16
N THR A 161 -0.12 3.58 -14.40
CA THR A 161 -1.25 4.27 -13.80
C THR A 161 -0.99 5.77 -13.79
N ASP A 162 -2.07 6.54 -13.92
CA ASP A 162 -2.05 7.99 -13.79
C ASP A 162 -2.09 8.45 -12.32
N GLU A 163 -2.27 7.52 -11.36
CA GLU A 163 -2.33 7.79 -9.92
C GLU A 163 -0.95 7.60 -9.27
N PRO A 164 -0.26 8.69 -8.89
CA PRO A 164 1.02 8.58 -8.22
C PRO A 164 0.86 7.88 -6.86
N GLY A 165 1.68 6.86 -6.61
CA GLY A 165 1.73 6.22 -5.30
C GLY A 165 0.66 5.16 -5.03
N ALA A 166 -0.01 4.62 -6.06
CA ALA A 166 -0.99 3.53 -5.93
C ALA A 166 -0.40 2.16 -5.54
N PHE A 167 0.67 2.14 -4.74
CA PHE A 167 1.41 0.93 -4.35
C PHE A 167 0.55 -0.07 -3.58
N ASP A 168 -0.28 0.41 -2.65
CA ASP A 168 -1.13 -0.46 -1.82
C ASP A 168 -2.12 -1.27 -2.67
N ALA A 169 -2.52 -0.75 -3.84
CA ALA A 169 -3.39 -1.47 -4.79
C ALA A 169 -2.58 -2.42 -5.69
N LEU A 170 -1.40 -2.01 -6.13
CA LEU A 170 -0.62 -2.70 -7.19
C LEU A 170 0.44 -3.69 -6.66
N LEU A 171 0.78 -3.62 -5.37
CA LEU A 171 1.75 -4.48 -4.68
C LEU A 171 1.06 -5.18 -3.50
N PRO A 172 0.28 -6.24 -3.79
CA PRO A 172 -0.63 -6.82 -2.81
C PRO A 172 0.10 -7.44 -1.63
N GLY A 173 -0.25 -6.97 -0.42
CA GLY A 173 0.33 -7.46 0.83
C GLY A 173 1.78 -7.02 1.09
N ILE A 174 2.29 -6.09 0.29
CA ILE A 174 3.63 -5.51 0.42
C ILE A 174 3.49 -4.12 1.06
N ALA A 175 4.39 -3.79 1.98
CA ALA A 175 4.47 -2.49 2.62
C ALA A 175 5.92 -2.12 2.90
N GLY A 176 6.17 -0.88 3.33
CA GLY A 176 7.51 -0.44 3.74
C GLY A 176 8.48 -0.22 2.58
N LEU A 177 7.96 0.04 1.37
CA LEU A 177 8.79 0.45 0.23
C LEU A 177 9.44 1.80 0.58
N GLY A 178 10.75 1.80 0.73
CA GLY A 178 11.53 2.96 1.12
C GLY A 178 12.83 3.05 0.34
N GLY A 179 13.45 4.22 0.40
CA GLY A 179 14.71 4.49 -0.28
C GLY A 179 14.79 5.94 -0.76
N ALA A 180 16.01 6.46 -0.82
CA ALA A 180 16.28 7.82 -1.30
C ALA A 180 16.81 7.78 -2.73
N ASN A 181 16.57 8.87 -3.49
CA ASN A 181 17.13 9.08 -4.84
C ASN A 181 16.80 7.97 -5.86
N MET A 182 15.65 7.31 -5.70
CA MET A 182 15.19 6.25 -6.59
C MET A 182 13.76 6.49 -7.05
N LYS A 183 13.41 5.92 -8.21
CA LYS A 183 12.03 5.74 -8.64
C LYS A 183 11.71 4.25 -8.73
N VAL A 184 10.46 3.94 -8.45
CA VAL A 184 9.94 2.56 -8.40
C VAL A 184 8.78 2.40 -9.37
N LYS A 185 8.66 1.20 -9.94
CA LYS A 185 7.53 0.80 -10.78
C LYS A 185 6.99 -0.54 -10.26
N PRO A 186 5.71 -0.60 -9.87
CA PRO A 186 5.07 -1.87 -9.55
C PRO A 186 5.02 -2.76 -10.79
N GLY A 187 5.22 -4.05 -10.60
CA GLY A 187 5.02 -5.04 -11.63
C GLY A 187 4.66 -6.40 -11.06
N PHE A 188 4.57 -7.37 -11.95
CA PHE A 188 4.28 -8.73 -11.58
C PHE A 188 4.80 -9.72 -12.61
N ILE A 189 4.97 -10.95 -12.16
CA ILE A 189 5.19 -12.12 -13.01
C ILE A 189 3.89 -12.93 -13.00
N LEU A 190 3.46 -13.36 -14.19
CA LEU A 190 2.25 -14.16 -14.36
C LEU A 190 2.58 -15.50 -14.99
N GLU A 191 2.55 -16.56 -14.19
CA GLU A 191 3.00 -17.88 -14.61
C GLU A 191 2.07 -18.96 -14.05
N GLU A 192 1.49 -19.79 -14.91
CA GLU A 192 0.72 -20.99 -14.50
C GLU A 192 -0.37 -20.76 -13.43
N GLY A 193 -1.04 -19.60 -13.44
CA GLY A 193 -2.07 -19.28 -12.44
C GLY A 193 -1.49 -18.75 -11.11
N HIS A 194 -0.23 -18.30 -11.13
CA HIS A 194 0.43 -17.59 -10.06
C HIS A 194 0.69 -16.12 -10.43
N TYR A 195 0.40 -15.22 -9.50
CA TYR A 195 0.75 -13.81 -9.54
C TYR A 195 1.83 -13.53 -8.51
N THR A 196 3.02 -13.17 -8.97
CA THR A 196 4.17 -12.82 -8.12
C THR A 196 4.42 -11.32 -8.23
N PRO A 197 4.14 -10.51 -7.18
CA PRO A 197 4.44 -9.09 -7.22
C PRO A 197 5.95 -8.85 -7.26
N ILE A 198 6.36 -7.87 -8.06
CA ILE A 198 7.75 -7.42 -8.19
C ILE A 198 7.82 -5.89 -8.21
N VAL A 199 9.01 -5.34 -8.04
CA VAL A 199 9.28 -3.93 -8.32
C VAL A 199 10.49 -3.76 -9.22
N PHE A 200 10.37 -2.85 -10.17
CA PHE A 200 11.53 -2.29 -10.88
C PHE A 200 12.00 -1.06 -10.11
N VAL A 201 13.30 -0.95 -9.92
CA VAL A 201 13.93 0.16 -9.18
C VAL A 201 15.08 0.71 -9.99
N THR A 202 15.19 2.02 -10.08
CA THR A 202 16.27 2.71 -10.79
C THR A 202 16.50 4.11 -10.19
N GLY A 203 17.59 4.79 -10.57
CA GLY A 203 17.84 6.18 -10.18
C GLY A 203 16.80 7.14 -10.74
N LEU A 204 16.63 8.32 -10.11
CA LEU A 204 15.64 9.31 -10.54
C LEU A 204 15.80 9.75 -12.02
N ASN A 205 17.04 9.79 -12.51
CA ASN A 205 17.40 10.25 -13.85
C ASN A 205 17.72 9.12 -14.84
N GLU A 206 17.46 7.87 -14.46
CA GLU A 206 17.75 6.69 -15.26
C GLU A 206 16.46 6.09 -15.81
N ASP A 207 16.52 5.37 -16.93
CA ASP A 207 15.37 4.61 -17.42
C ASP A 207 15.25 3.26 -16.69
N PHE A 208 14.03 2.73 -16.60
CA PHE A 208 13.82 1.40 -16.03
C PHE A 208 14.44 0.32 -16.93
N ASP A 209 15.32 -0.50 -16.37
CA ASP A 209 15.73 -1.77 -16.99
C ASP A 209 14.72 -2.85 -16.60
N TYR A 210 13.77 -3.13 -17.49
CA TYR A 210 12.71 -4.10 -17.22
C TYR A 210 13.16 -5.57 -17.21
N ASN A 211 14.47 -5.83 -17.38
CA ASN A 211 15.05 -7.16 -17.13
C ASN A 211 15.59 -7.29 -15.70
N LYS A 212 15.58 -6.20 -14.91
CA LYS A 212 16.06 -6.17 -13.53
C LYS A 212 14.94 -5.75 -12.59
N TYR A 213 14.49 -6.68 -11.77
CA TYR A 213 13.45 -6.46 -10.78
C TYR A 213 13.80 -7.13 -9.46
N ASN A 214 13.16 -6.65 -8.39
CA ASN A 214 13.18 -7.28 -7.09
C ASN A 214 11.87 -8.03 -6.89
N ASP A 215 11.98 -9.31 -6.55
CA ASP A 215 10.87 -10.18 -6.18
C ASP A 215 10.68 -10.17 -4.65
N PHE A 216 9.44 -10.01 -4.20
CA PHE A 216 9.07 -10.04 -2.79
C PHE A 216 8.94 -11.46 -2.22
N ARG A 217 9.13 -12.49 -3.06
CA ARG A 217 8.97 -13.92 -2.73
C ARG A 217 7.56 -14.25 -2.26
N VAL A 218 6.59 -13.55 -2.84
CA VAL A 218 5.16 -13.72 -2.60
C VAL A 218 4.55 -14.32 -3.85
N SER A 219 3.61 -15.25 -3.68
CA SER A 219 2.82 -15.77 -4.79
C SER A 219 1.36 -15.80 -4.38
N LEU A 220 0.50 -15.19 -5.19
CA LEU A 220 -0.94 -15.28 -5.08
C LEU A 220 -1.49 -16.24 -6.14
N THR A 221 -2.59 -16.91 -5.84
CA THR A 221 -3.22 -17.90 -6.73
C THR A 221 -4.69 -17.56 -6.99
N LYS A 222 -5.19 -17.96 -8.15
CA LYS A 222 -6.58 -17.78 -8.61
C LYS A 222 -7.30 -19.11 -8.75
#